data_AF-A0A166MMT8-F1
#
_entry.id   AF-A0A166MMT8-F1
#
_cell.length_a   1.000
_cell.length_b   1.000
_cell.length_c   1.000
_cell.angle_alpha   90.00
_cell.angle_beta   90.00
_cell.angle_gamma   90.00
#
_symmetry.space_group_name_H-M   'P 1'
#
loop_
_entity.id
_entity.type
_entity.pdbx_description
1 polymer ?
#
loop_
_entity_poly.entity_id
_entity_poly.type
_entity_poly.pdbx_seq_one_letter_code
_entity_poly.pdbx_strand_id
1 'polypeptide(L)'
;MGQNTRATAGRLIMFVDDGKLYASSKTFTTNARHIQRLYAVTQQWARDFGVQLNEEKRDFAHFSANLRSINNRPAARAQRPALRLPREDGEGEDVLRPKAQYRWLGVIWDPKLLFNAHVARMAELGSWEKLSGSFHPGLYLRSLKSGV
;
A
#
# COMPACT_ATOMS: atom_id res chain seq x y z
N MET A 1 -34.59 14.11 0.40
CA MET A 1 -33.43 14.02 1.32
C MET A 1 -32.20 13.60 0.52
N GLY A 2 -31.34 14.55 0.17
CA GLY A 2 -30.16 14.31 -0.68
C GLY A 2 -29.05 13.60 0.10
N GLN A 3 -28.64 12.41 -0.35
CA GLN A 3 -27.45 11.76 0.18
C GLN A 3 -26.21 12.44 -0.39
N ASN A 4 -25.66 13.38 0.38
CA ASN A 4 -24.35 13.96 0.12
C ASN A 4 -23.26 12.99 0.62
N THR A 5 -23.11 11.85 -0.06
CA THR A 5 -22.03 10.88 0.17
C THR A 5 -20.83 11.26 -0.69
N ARG A 6 -20.09 12.30 -0.28
CA ARG A 6 -18.73 12.50 -0.78
C ARG A 6 -17.84 11.37 -0.28
N ALA A 7 -17.88 10.22 -0.96
CA ALA A 7 -16.71 9.36 -0.97
C ALA A 7 -15.55 10.21 -1.51
N THR A 8 -14.40 10.18 -0.83
CA THR A 8 -13.25 10.90 -1.37
C THR A 8 -12.83 10.14 -2.62
N ALA A 9 -12.72 10.84 -3.76
CA ALA A 9 -12.12 10.28 -4.96
C ALA A 9 -10.80 9.62 -4.58
N GLY A 10 -10.57 8.41 -5.07
CA GLY A 10 -9.32 7.72 -4.80
C GLY A 10 -8.12 8.56 -5.26
N ARG A 11 -6.99 8.44 -4.56
CA ARG A 11 -5.78 9.22 -4.83
C ARG A 11 -4.56 8.32 -4.98
N LEU A 12 -3.63 8.77 -5.81
CA LEU A 12 -2.29 8.20 -5.97
C LEU A 12 -1.26 9.16 -5.36
N ILE A 13 -0.34 8.64 -4.57
CA ILE A 13 0.87 9.33 -4.12
C ILE A 13 2.07 8.55 -4.65
N MET A 14 3.01 9.23 -5.28
CA MET A 14 4.23 8.63 -5.84
C MET A 14 5.45 9.20 -5.14
N PHE A 15 6.45 8.36 -4.91
CA PHE A 15 7.80 8.77 -4.54
C PHE A 15 8.79 7.92 -5.34
N VAL A 16 9.47 8.53 -6.32
CA VAL A 16 10.33 7.82 -7.29
C VAL A 16 9.54 6.67 -7.94
N ASP A 17 9.88 5.40 -7.65
CA ASP A 17 9.25 4.19 -8.15
C ASP A 17 8.15 3.63 -7.22
N ASP A 18 8.06 4.12 -5.98
CA ASP A 18 7.08 3.68 -4.99
C ASP A 18 5.75 4.45 -5.11
N GLY A 19 4.70 3.74 -5.52
CA GLY A 19 3.33 4.26 -5.62
C GLY A 19 2.41 3.78 -4.49
N LYS A 20 1.57 4.68 -3.97
CA LYS A 20 0.53 4.38 -2.98
C LYS A 20 -0.84 4.87 -3.43
N LEU A 21 -1.73 3.91 -3.65
CA LEU A 21 -3.16 4.17 -3.87
C LEU A 21 -3.91 4.18 -2.54
N TYR A 22 -4.79 5.16 -2.35
CA TYR A 22 -5.67 5.18 -1.19
C TYR A 22 -7.06 5.71 -1.53
N ALA A 23 -8.06 5.19 -0.81
CA ALA A 23 -9.44 5.63 -0.88
C ALA A 23 -10.03 5.66 0.52
N SER A 24 -10.93 6.63 0.76
CA SER A 24 -11.62 6.78 2.04
C SER A 24 -13.12 6.97 1.84
N SER A 25 -13.90 6.21 2.60
CA SER A 25 -15.36 6.20 2.62
C SER A 25 -15.85 5.50 3.90
N LYS A 26 -17.18 5.36 4.04
CA LYS A 26 -17.80 4.72 5.20
C LYS A 26 -17.63 3.20 5.24
N THR A 27 -17.27 2.54 4.13
CA THR A 27 -17.17 1.07 4.08
C THR A 27 -15.89 0.60 3.39
N PHE A 28 -15.35 -0.54 3.84
CA PHE A 28 -14.19 -1.15 3.21
C PHE A 28 -14.49 -1.64 1.78
N THR A 29 -15.71 -2.09 1.51
CA THR A 29 -16.15 -2.52 0.17
C THR A 29 -16.11 -1.38 -0.83
N THR A 30 -16.61 -0.20 -0.46
CA THR A 30 -16.53 0.99 -1.32
C THR A 30 -15.08 1.40 -1.54
N ASN A 31 -14.23 1.38 -0.51
CA ASN A 31 -12.81 1.69 -0.65
C ASN A 31 -12.10 0.70 -1.58
N ALA A 32 -12.34 -0.60 -1.41
CA ALA A 32 -11.77 -1.65 -2.26
C ALA A 32 -12.13 -1.43 -3.74
N ARG A 33 -13.41 -1.18 -4.03
CA ARG A 33 -13.86 -0.88 -5.40
C ARG A 33 -13.16 0.34 -5.99
N HIS A 34 -12.98 1.41 -5.20
CA HIS A 34 -12.27 2.59 -5.67
C HIS A 34 -10.78 2.30 -5.94
N ILE A 35 -10.12 1.55 -5.06
CA ILE A 35 -8.72 1.18 -5.25
C ILE A 35 -8.55 0.29 -6.48
N GLN A 36 -9.43 -0.68 -6.72
CA GLN A 36 -9.38 -1.53 -7.91
C GLN A 36 -9.51 -0.72 -9.20
N ARG A 37 -10.45 0.25 -9.24
CA ARG A 37 -10.61 1.15 -10.40
C ARG A 37 -9.39 2.03 -10.61
N LEU A 38 -8.86 2.62 -9.54
CA LEU A 38 -7.63 3.41 -9.61
C LEU A 38 -6.45 2.59 -10.10
N TYR A 39 -6.32 1.35 -9.62
CA TYR A 39 -5.26 0.46 -10.05
C TYR A 39 -5.34 0.19 -11.54
N ALA A 40 -6.53 -0.12 -12.08
CA ALA A 40 -6.72 -0.32 -13.51
C ALA A 40 -6.30 0.91 -14.34
N VAL A 41 -6.68 2.12 -13.90
CA VAL A 41 -6.25 3.37 -14.54
C VAL A 41 -4.74 3.56 -14.44
N THR A 42 -4.15 3.26 -13.29
CA THR A 42 -2.69 3.40 -13.06
C THR A 42 -1.91 2.39 -13.89
N GLN A 43 -2.41 1.17 -14.02
CA GLN A 43 -1.81 0.12 -14.85
C GLN A 43 -1.87 0.50 -16.33
N GLN A 44 -3.01 1.03 -16.80
CA GLN A 44 -3.11 1.52 -18.18
C GLN A 44 -2.11 2.66 -18.42
N TRP A 45 -2.06 3.65 -17.53
CA TRP A 45 -1.08 4.73 -17.59
C TRP A 45 0.35 4.18 -17.63
N ALA A 46 0.70 3.22 -16.76
CA ALA A 46 2.04 2.63 -16.75
C ALA A 46 2.37 2.00 -18.12
N ARG A 47 1.45 1.21 -18.69
CA ARG A 47 1.60 0.60 -20.02
C ARG A 47 1.79 1.63 -21.13
N ASP A 48 1.00 2.70 -21.12
CA ASP A 48 1.07 3.78 -22.13
C ASP A 48 2.44 4.47 -22.13
N PHE A 49 3.12 4.51 -20.98
CA PHE A 49 4.46 5.07 -20.81
C PHE A 49 5.59 4.03 -20.82
N GLY A 50 5.30 2.77 -21.16
CA GLY A 50 6.30 1.70 -21.22
C GLY A 50 6.86 1.27 -19.86
N VAL A 51 6.11 1.52 -18.78
CA VAL A 51 6.45 1.13 -17.40
C VAL A 51 5.59 -0.07 -16.99
N GLN A 52 6.16 -0.97 -16.19
CA GLN A 52 5.43 -2.12 -15.64
C GLN A 52 5.30 -2.00 -14.13
N LEU A 53 4.12 -2.29 -13.60
CA LEU A 53 3.91 -2.38 -12.16
C LEU A 53 4.42 -3.74 -11.66
N ASN A 54 5.25 -3.73 -10.62
CA ASN A 54 5.76 -4.98 -10.06
C ASN A 54 4.68 -5.68 -9.24
N GLU A 55 4.22 -6.83 -9.74
CA GLU A 55 3.12 -7.59 -9.14
C GLU A 55 3.43 -8.19 -7.78
N GLU A 56 4.67 -8.63 -7.55
CA GLU A 56 5.13 -9.28 -6.33
C GLU A 56 5.29 -8.29 -5.17
N LYS A 57 5.54 -7.02 -5.50
CA LYS A 57 5.72 -5.94 -4.51
C LYS A 57 4.40 -5.29 -4.06
N ARG A 58 3.25 -5.73 -4.58
CA ARG A 58 1.95 -5.16 -4.23
C ARG A 58 1.54 -5.53 -2.81
N ASP A 59 1.26 -4.50 -2.02
CA ASP A 59 0.76 -4.65 -0.65
C ASP A 59 -0.56 -3.93 -0.45
N PHE A 60 -1.40 -4.49 0.43
CA PHE A 60 -2.72 -3.94 0.72
C PHE A 60 -3.05 -4.07 2.20
N ALA A 61 -3.65 -3.03 2.78
CA ALA A 61 -4.20 -3.05 4.12
C ALA A 61 -5.43 -2.16 4.23
N HIS A 62 -6.31 -2.50 5.17
CA HIS A 62 -7.45 -1.68 5.57
C HIS A 62 -7.12 -0.91 6.84
N PHE A 63 -7.47 0.38 6.87
CA PHE A 63 -7.29 1.24 8.05
C PHE A 63 -8.63 1.63 8.66
N SER A 64 -8.73 1.58 9.99
CA SER A 64 -9.90 2.11 10.70
C SER A 64 -9.59 2.35 12.18
N ALA A 65 -9.97 3.51 12.70
CA ALA A 65 -9.83 3.83 14.13
C ALA A 65 -10.63 2.86 15.02
N ASN A 66 -11.76 2.34 14.53
CA ASN A 66 -12.69 1.50 15.29
C ASN A 66 -12.42 -0.01 15.17
N LEU A 67 -11.18 -0.40 14.84
CA LEU A 67 -10.81 -1.80 14.64
C LEU A 67 -11.04 -2.73 15.84
N ARG A 68 -11.12 -2.22 17.08
CA ARG A 68 -11.48 -3.06 18.26
C ARG A 68 -12.88 -3.68 18.11
N SER A 69 -13.84 -2.92 17.58
CA SER A 69 -15.19 -3.43 17.30
C SER A 69 -15.22 -4.47 16.17
N ILE A 70 -14.21 -4.44 15.29
CA ILE A 70 -14.14 -5.26 14.07
C ILE A 70 -13.32 -6.53 14.29
N ASN A 71 -12.25 -6.48 15.10
CA ASN A 71 -11.44 -7.65 15.45
C ASN A 71 -12.15 -8.56 16.47
N ASN A 72 -12.92 -8.00 17.41
CA ASN A 72 -13.68 -8.78 18.40
C ASN A 72 -14.96 -9.40 17.83
N ARG A 73 -15.29 -9.13 16.56
CA ARG A 73 -16.42 -9.72 15.85
C ARG A 73 -15.88 -10.53 14.67
N PRO A 74 -15.85 -11.86 14.72
CA PRO A 74 -15.39 -12.70 13.61
C PRO A 74 -16.05 -12.33 12.26
N ALA A 75 -17.34 -11.99 12.30
CA ALA A 75 -18.11 -11.50 11.15
C ALA A 75 -17.55 -10.20 10.54
N ALA A 76 -16.97 -9.30 11.34
CA ALA A 76 -16.41 -8.05 10.87
C ALA A 76 -14.97 -8.23 10.31
N ARG A 77 -14.26 -9.30 10.68
CA ARG A 77 -13.04 -9.74 9.99
C ARG A 77 -13.37 -10.30 8.59
N ALA A 78 -14.50 -10.99 8.45
CA ALA A 78 -15.04 -11.43 7.16
C ALA A 78 -15.51 -10.25 6.27
N GLN A 79 -15.75 -9.07 6.84
CA GLN A 79 -16.08 -7.83 6.11
C GLN A 79 -14.87 -7.06 5.59
N ARG A 80 -13.66 -7.63 5.63
CA ARG A 80 -12.49 -7.03 4.98
C ARG A 80 -12.34 -7.57 3.56
N PRO A 81 -12.87 -6.89 2.54
CA PRO A 81 -12.76 -7.34 1.16
C PRO A 81 -11.29 -7.41 0.76
N ALA A 82 -10.92 -8.48 0.08
CA ALA A 82 -9.70 -8.53 -0.73
C ALA A 82 -9.86 -7.62 -1.95
N LEU A 83 -8.74 -7.18 -2.52
CA LEU A 83 -8.74 -6.58 -3.85
C LEU A 83 -8.63 -7.69 -4.88
N ARG A 84 -9.31 -7.51 -6.02
CA ARG A 84 -9.08 -8.28 -7.23
C ARG A 84 -8.46 -7.34 -8.25
N LEU A 85 -7.22 -7.57 -8.63
CA LEU A 85 -6.45 -6.69 -9.49
C LEU A 85 -6.16 -7.41 -10.80
N PRO A 86 -6.29 -6.74 -11.96
CA PRO A 86 -5.90 -7.34 -13.23
C PRO A 86 -4.41 -7.68 -13.21
N ARG A 87 -4.09 -8.84 -13.79
CA ARG A 87 -2.70 -9.24 -14.05
C ARG A 87 -2.11 -8.44 -15.22
N GLU A 88 -0.79 -8.31 -15.25
CA GLU A 88 -0.05 -7.63 -16.31
C GLU A 88 -0.20 -8.34 -17.66
N ASP A 89 -0.27 -9.67 -17.66
CA ASP A 89 -0.52 -10.49 -18.86
C ASP A 89 -1.95 -10.34 -19.42
N GLY A 90 -2.85 -9.67 -18.69
CA GLY A 90 -4.26 -9.51 -19.05
C GLY A 90 -5.11 -10.75 -18.80
N GLU A 91 -4.51 -11.87 -18.37
CA GLU A 91 -5.16 -13.16 -18.21
C GLU A 91 -5.53 -13.41 -16.74
N GLY A 92 -6.63 -12.78 -16.34
CA GLY A 92 -7.27 -13.01 -15.04
C GLY A 92 -6.95 -11.96 -13.98
N GLU A 93 -7.18 -12.33 -12.71
CA GLU A 93 -7.09 -11.42 -11.57
C GLU A 93 -6.24 -12.03 -10.45
N ASP A 94 -5.41 -11.20 -9.83
CA ASP A 94 -4.79 -11.50 -8.56
C ASP A 94 -5.63 -11.05 -7.37
N VAL A 95 -5.72 -11.92 -6.37
CA VAL A 95 -6.48 -11.66 -5.16
C VAL A 95 -5.55 -11.18 -4.04
N LEU A 96 -5.52 -9.86 -3.83
CA LEU A 96 -4.70 -9.23 -2.81
C LEU A 96 -5.46 -9.13 -1.48
N ARG A 97 -5.07 -9.98 -0.52
CA ARG A 97 -5.69 -10.00 0.81
C ARG A 97 -5.09 -8.91 1.70
N PRO A 98 -5.90 -8.26 2.56
CA PRO A 98 -5.41 -7.20 3.44
C PRO A 98 -4.45 -7.77 4.49
N LYS A 99 -3.23 -7.26 4.50
CA LYS A 99 -2.20 -7.56 5.49
C LYS A 99 -2.49 -6.87 6.81
N ALA A 100 -1.98 -7.46 7.90
CA ALA A 100 -2.07 -6.87 9.22
C ALA A 100 -1.11 -5.69 9.40
N GLN A 101 -0.06 -5.60 8.57
CA GLN A 101 0.92 -4.52 8.54
C GLN A 101 1.45 -4.41 7.11
N TYR A 102 1.86 -3.23 6.67
CA TYR A 102 2.69 -3.10 5.47
C TYR A 102 3.73 -1.99 5.67
N ARG A 103 4.82 -2.07 4.90
CA ARG A 103 5.91 -1.09 4.95
C ARG A 103 5.82 -0.19 3.73
N TRP A 104 5.96 1.11 3.92
CA TRP A 104 6.08 2.07 2.82
C TRP A 104 6.97 3.23 3.25
N LEU A 105 7.96 3.54 2.42
CA LEU A 105 9.00 4.56 2.67
C LEU A 105 9.68 4.39 4.05
N GLY A 106 10.02 3.15 4.41
CA GLY A 106 10.68 2.83 5.68
C GLY A 106 9.77 2.79 6.90
N VAL A 107 8.53 3.28 6.82
CA VAL A 107 7.56 3.28 7.92
C VAL A 107 6.71 2.02 7.90
N ILE A 108 6.50 1.41 9.06
CA ILE A 108 5.60 0.27 9.23
C ILE A 108 4.23 0.80 9.64
N TRP A 109 3.23 0.53 8.80
CA TRP A 109 1.86 0.98 8.99
C TRP A 109 1.04 -0.15 9.59
N ASP A 110 0.49 0.07 10.78
CA ASP A 110 -0.51 -0.83 11.37
C ASP A 110 -1.94 -0.36 11.08
N PRO A 111 -2.95 -1.25 11.17
CA PRO A 111 -4.30 -0.97 10.68
C PRO A 111 -5.00 0.14 11.48
N LYS A 112 -4.55 0.45 12.69
CA LYS A 112 -5.08 1.53 13.53
C LYS A 112 -4.26 2.81 13.42
N LEU A 113 -3.15 2.80 12.70
CA LEU A 113 -2.20 3.90 12.60
C LEU A 113 -1.66 4.32 13.99
N LEU A 114 -1.48 3.36 14.90
CA LEU A 114 -0.89 3.63 16.22
C LEU A 114 0.64 3.63 16.19
N PHE A 115 1.23 3.09 15.12
CA PHE A 115 2.66 2.90 14.89
C PHE A 115 3.36 2.02 15.93
N ASN A 116 2.62 1.26 16.74
CA ASN A 116 3.19 0.39 17.76
C ASN A 116 4.16 -0.64 17.17
N ALA A 117 3.80 -1.25 16.04
CA ALA A 117 4.65 -2.22 15.36
C ALA A 117 5.94 -1.57 14.82
N HIS A 118 5.83 -0.32 14.34
CA HIS A 118 6.98 0.43 13.89
C HIS A 118 7.92 0.74 15.06
N VAL A 119 7.40 1.30 16.16
CA VAL A 119 8.19 1.64 17.34
C VAL A 119 8.86 0.40 17.94
N ALA A 120 8.13 -0.71 18.08
CA ALA A 120 8.69 -1.97 18.54
C ALA A 120 9.85 -2.43 17.65
N ARG A 121 9.66 -2.37 16.32
CA ARG A 121 10.73 -2.72 15.37
C ARG A 121 11.93 -1.79 15.47
N MET A 122 11.73 -0.50 15.62
CA MET A 122 12.83 0.46 15.79
C MET A 122 13.58 0.25 17.11
N ALA A 123 12.86 -0.12 18.18
CA ALA A 123 13.46 -0.45 19.47
C ALA A 123 14.28 -1.75 19.42
N GLU A 124 13.78 -2.79 18.75
CA GLU A 124 14.52 -4.04 18.48
C GLU A 124 15.79 -3.79 17.67
N LEU A 125 15.70 -2.88 16.70
CA LEU A 125 16.84 -2.49 15.88
C LEU A 125 17.86 -1.66 16.66
N GLY A 126 17.57 -1.25 17.91
CA GLY A 126 18.52 -0.75 18.89
C GLY A 126 19.51 0.28 18.37
N SER A 127 19.22 1.58 18.57
CA SER A 127 20.05 2.71 18.16
C SER A 127 20.12 2.91 16.64
N TRP A 128 20.10 4.18 16.23
CA TRP A 128 20.27 4.61 14.83
C TRP A 128 21.58 4.06 14.19
N GLU A 129 22.52 3.56 15.01
CA GLU A 129 23.77 2.91 14.58
C GLU A 129 23.57 1.59 13.81
N LYS A 130 22.49 0.82 14.05
CA LYS A 130 22.23 -0.40 13.26
C LYS A 130 21.50 -0.13 11.96
N LEU A 131 20.93 1.06 11.78
CA LEU A 131 20.45 1.50 10.47
C LEU A 131 21.62 1.88 9.56
N SER A 132 22.74 2.41 10.10
CA SER A 132 23.95 2.70 9.33
C SER A 132 24.72 1.48 8.80
N GLY A 133 24.34 0.25 9.20
CA GLY A 133 24.84 -0.96 8.55
C GLY A 133 24.33 -1.14 7.10
N SER A 134 23.35 -0.34 6.68
CA SER A 134 22.91 -0.20 5.28
C SER A 134 22.46 1.23 4.93
N PHE A 135 22.81 2.20 5.77
CA PHE A 135 22.77 3.64 5.47
C PHE A 135 24.21 4.13 5.39
N HIS A 136 24.72 4.29 4.16
CA HIS A 136 25.82 5.21 3.94
C HIS A 136 25.23 6.63 3.86
N PRO A 137 25.48 7.53 4.83
CA PRO A 137 25.34 8.95 4.61
C PRO A 137 26.54 9.39 3.77
N GLY A 138 26.50 9.08 2.49
CA GLY A 138 27.62 9.30 1.59
C GLY A 138 27.13 9.15 0.16
N LEU A 139 27.10 10.27 -0.55
CA LEU A 139 27.18 10.41 -2.00
C LEU A 139 27.25 9.08 -2.77
N TYR A 140 26.16 8.66 -3.42
CA TYR A 140 26.23 7.62 -4.45
C TYR A 140 26.11 8.25 -5.84
N LEU A 141 27.25 8.77 -6.31
CA LEU A 141 27.66 8.55 -7.70
C LEU A 141 28.09 7.08 -7.80
N ARG A 142 27.41 6.28 -8.64
CA ARG A 142 27.97 4.99 -9.07
C ARG A 142 27.66 4.73 -10.53
N SER A 143 28.64 5.11 -11.35
CA SER A 143 29.12 4.40 -12.54
C SER A 143 28.08 3.79 -13.48
N LEU A 144 27.75 4.55 -14.54
CA LEU A 144 27.43 3.96 -15.83
C LEU A 144 28.63 3.10 -16.25
N LYS A 145 28.44 1.79 -16.39
CA LYS A 145 29.34 1.00 -17.24
C LYS A 145 28.84 1.15 -18.68
N SER A 146 29.54 1.96 -19.45
CA SER A 146 29.57 1.84 -20.90
C SER A 146 30.28 0.53 -21.26
N GLY A 147 29.59 -0.35 -21.99
CA GLY A 147 30.20 -1.45 -22.70
C GLY A 147 29.86 -1.31 -24.17
N VAL A 148 30.81 -0.76 -24.93
CA VAL A 148 31.04 -1.11 -26.33
C VAL A 148 31.72 -2.47 -26.34
#